data_AF-A0A9E4IY62-F1
#
_entry.id   AF-A0A9E4IY62-F1
#
_cell.length_a   1.000
_cell.length_b   1.000
_cell.length_c   1.000
_cell.angle_alpha   90.00
_cell.angle_beta   90.00
_cell.angle_gamma   90.00
#
_symmetry.space_group_name_H-M   'P 1'
#
loop_
_entity.id
_entity.type
_entity.pdbx_description
1 polymer ?
#
loop_
_entity_poly.entity_id
_entity_poly.type
_entity_poly.pdbx_seq_one_letter_code
_entity_poly.pdbx_strand_id
1 'polypeptide(L)'
;MRSTTSIVTGALLLLGLIAVSSVAGQRGGAFRASRDHPAIQYTDGVVDNAIEDLNRRLEEGTAALAFGGRSGYLRSVLEALEVPAESQVLVFSPTSFQEDYIDFDNPRAVFFRDDVALGWVRGADVIELAAQDRRQGTIFYSLEQTPSAAPRFRRRETCLACHLSWDTLGVPGPQVLSMFPMPADPNAYASGHATDHRSRLEDRWGGWYVTGSHGGV
;
A
#
# COMPACT_ATOMS: atom_id res chain seq x y z
N MET A 1 14.34 -17.92 -56.15
CA MET A 1 15.01 -17.11 -55.09
C MET A 1 14.22 -15.86 -54.62
N ARG A 2 13.00 -15.57 -55.12
CA ARG A 2 12.18 -14.44 -54.62
C ARG A 2 11.19 -14.80 -53.49
N SER A 3 10.96 -16.10 -53.26
CA SER A 3 9.93 -16.60 -52.31
C SER A 3 10.40 -16.57 -50.84
N THR A 4 11.67 -16.85 -50.59
CA THR A 4 12.24 -16.90 -49.23
C THR A 4 12.32 -15.53 -48.55
N THR A 5 12.52 -14.45 -49.31
CA THR A 5 12.64 -13.10 -48.75
C THR A 5 11.31 -12.59 -48.20
N SER A 6 10.18 -12.81 -48.89
CA SER A 6 8.85 -12.39 -48.43
C SER A 6 8.38 -13.12 -47.17
N ILE A 7 8.75 -14.40 -47.01
CA ILE A 7 8.39 -15.20 -45.83
C ILE A 7 9.14 -14.68 -44.59
N VAL A 8 10.41 -14.33 -44.73
CA VAL A 8 11.23 -13.78 -43.63
C VAL A 8 10.73 -12.39 -43.21
N THR A 9 10.35 -11.52 -44.14
CA THR A 9 9.80 -10.20 -43.81
C THR A 9 8.44 -10.29 -43.13
N GLY A 10 7.57 -11.21 -43.58
CA GLY A 10 6.27 -11.44 -42.95
C GLY A 10 6.38 -12.01 -41.52
N ALA A 11 7.32 -12.92 -41.29
CA ALA A 11 7.60 -13.47 -39.96
C ALA A 11 8.15 -12.41 -38.99
N LEU A 12 9.06 -11.54 -39.45
CA LEU A 12 9.60 -10.43 -38.64
C LEU A 12 8.53 -9.39 -38.27
N LEU A 13 7.61 -9.08 -39.19
CA LEU A 13 6.47 -8.19 -38.92
C LEU A 13 5.49 -8.79 -37.91
N LEU A 14 5.19 -10.09 -38.00
CA LEU A 14 4.35 -10.78 -37.02
C LEU A 14 4.99 -10.85 -35.63
N LEU A 15 6.29 -11.16 -35.56
CA LEU A 15 7.05 -11.16 -34.30
C LEU A 15 7.09 -9.76 -33.66
N GLY A 16 7.23 -8.70 -34.46
CA GLY A 16 7.14 -7.32 -34.00
C GLY A 16 5.76 -6.97 -33.45
N LEU A 17 4.68 -7.36 -34.13
CA LEU A 17 3.31 -7.11 -33.67
C LEU A 17 2.97 -7.87 -32.37
N ILE A 18 3.41 -9.12 -32.24
CA ILE A 18 3.19 -9.93 -31.02
C ILE A 18 3.97 -9.36 -29.83
N ALA A 19 5.22 -8.92 -30.05
CA ALA A 19 6.04 -8.31 -29.00
C ALA A 19 5.50 -6.95 -28.51
N VAL A 20 4.89 -6.15 -29.38
CA VAL A 20 4.26 -4.87 -28.98
C VAL A 20 2.98 -5.11 -28.16
N SER A 21 2.25 -6.18 -28.46
CA SER A 21 0.98 -6.52 -27.80
C SER A 21 1.17 -6.93 -26.34
N SER A 22 2.23 -7.69 -26.04
CA SER A 22 2.53 -8.17 -24.68
C SER A 22 3.05 -7.07 -23.77
N VAL A 23 3.80 -6.09 -24.29
CA VAL A 23 4.32 -4.95 -23.51
C VAL A 23 3.23 -3.91 -23.22
N ALA A 24 2.31 -3.67 -24.17
CA ALA A 24 1.22 -2.71 -23.99
C ALA A 24 0.09 -3.22 -23.05
N GLY A 25 -0.07 -4.54 -22.92
CA GLY A 25 -1.17 -5.14 -22.15
C GLY A 25 -1.04 -5.03 -20.62
N GLN A 26 0.18 -4.97 -20.07
CA GLN A 26 0.38 -5.05 -18.62
C GLN A 26 0.08 -3.76 -17.85
N ARG A 27 0.17 -2.59 -18.51
CA ARG A 27 -0.07 -1.27 -17.89
C ARG A 27 -0.92 -0.30 -18.74
N GLY A 28 -1.57 -0.81 -19.79
CA GLY A 28 -2.39 -0.01 -20.71
C GLY A 28 -3.57 0.73 -20.04
N GLY A 29 -4.00 0.28 -18.87
CA GLY A 29 -5.10 0.88 -18.09
C GLY A 29 -4.68 1.94 -17.07
N ALA A 30 -3.40 2.32 -17.01
CA ALA A 30 -2.96 3.33 -16.05
C ALA A 30 -3.63 4.70 -16.31
N PHE A 31 -4.12 5.32 -15.25
CA PHE A 31 -4.61 6.68 -15.28
C PHE A 31 -3.45 7.64 -15.51
N ARG A 32 -3.59 8.54 -16.48
CA ARG A 32 -2.52 9.46 -16.91
C ARG A 32 -2.84 10.93 -16.67
N ALA A 33 -4.06 11.23 -16.19
CA ALA A 33 -4.39 12.60 -15.83
C ALA A 33 -3.83 12.92 -14.44
N SER A 34 -3.83 14.21 -14.09
CA SER A 34 -3.51 14.61 -12.72
C SER A 34 -4.46 13.94 -11.72
N ARG A 35 -3.94 13.57 -10.54
CA ARG A 35 -4.77 13.22 -9.38
C ARG A 35 -5.74 14.35 -8.99
N ASP A 36 -5.42 15.58 -9.38
CA ASP A 36 -6.27 16.77 -9.21
C ASP A 36 -7.17 17.05 -10.42
N HIS A 37 -7.44 16.02 -11.24
CA HIS A 37 -8.47 16.09 -12.26
C HIS A 37 -9.80 16.59 -11.64
N PRO A 38 -10.58 17.46 -12.31
CA PRO A 38 -11.78 18.08 -11.71
C PRO A 38 -12.83 17.12 -11.17
N ALA A 39 -12.85 15.87 -11.62
CA ALA A 39 -13.74 14.83 -11.09
C ALA A 39 -13.24 14.20 -9.77
N ILE A 40 -11.93 14.20 -9.54
CA ILE A 40 -11.24 13.57 -8.40
C ILE A 40 -10.93 14.62 -7.33
N GLN A 41 -10.25 15.71 -7.71
CA GLN A 41 -9.82 16.79 -6.82
C GLN A 41 -9.06 16.25 -5.60
N TYR A 42 -8.08 15.38 -5.81
CA TYR A 42 -7.44 14.64 -4.72
C TYR A 42 -6.91 15.56 -3.62
N THR A 43 -6.21 16.65 -3.92
CA THR A 43 -5.56 17.46 -2.89
C THR A 43 -6.55 18.27 -2.03
N ASP A 44 -7.53 18.95 -2.64
CA ASP A 44 -8.38 19.92 -1.94
C ASP A 44 -9.89 19.58 -1.97
N GLY A 45 -10.26 18.46 -2.57
CA GLY A 45 -11.65 18.01 -2.68
C GLY A 45 -12.24 17.59 -1.34
N VAL A 46 -13.57 17.57 -1.28
CA VAL A 46 -14.29 16.99 -0.13
C VAL A 46 -13.96 15.51 -0.01
N VAL A 47 -13.61 15.10 1.20
CA VAL A 47 -13.23 13.73 1.57
C VAL A 47 -14.41 13.07 2.28
N ASP A 48 -14.76 11.86 1.86
CA ASP A 48 -15.83 11.00 2.38
C ASP A 48 -15.27 9.58 2.56
N ASN A 49 -14.75 9.33 3.76
CA ASN A 49 -14.21 8.05 4.19
C ASN A 49 -14.30 7.87 5.72
N ALA A 50 -14.05 6.63 6.18
CA ALA A 50 -14.17 6.26 7.58
C ALA A 50 -13.21 7.01 8.53
N ILE A 51 -12.08 7.52 8.04
CA ILE A 51 -11.12 8.27 8.86
C ILE A 51 -11.61 9.69 9.11
N GLU A 52 -12.15 10.36 8.09
CA GLU A 52 -12.77 11.69 8.29
C GLU A 52 -14.03 11.62 9.14
N ASP A 53 -14.82 10.54 9.01
CA ASP A 53 -15.95 10.29 9.89
C ASP A 53 -15.52 10.12 11.35
N LEU A 54 -14.43 9.38 11.59
CA LEU A 54 -13.87 9.25 12.94
C LEU A 54 -13.27 10.57 13.44
N ASN A 55 -12.54 11.32 12.62
CA ASN A 55 -12.04 12.65 12.97
C ASN A 55 -13.19 13.56 13.44
N ARG A 56 -14.30 13.61 12.69
CA ARG A 56 -15.48 14.41 13.05
C ARG A 56 -16.07 13.96 14.39
N ARG A 57 -16.24 12.66 14.62
CA ARG A 57 -16.73 12.13 15.91
C ARG A 57 -15.80 12.45 17.08
N LEU A 58 -14.48 12.47 16.86
CA LEU A 58 -13.50 12.89 17.88
C LEU A 58 -13.60 14.39 18.16
N GLU A 59 -13.75 15.23 17.13
CA GLU A 59 -13.95 16.68 17.27
C GLU A 59 -15.26 17.02 18.01
N GLU A 60 -16.33 16.29 17.73
CA GLU A 60 -17.64 16.44 18.39
C GLU A 60 -17.68 15.84 19.81
N GLY A 61 -16.67 15.07 20.20
CA GLY A 61 -16.63 14.35 21.49
C GLY A 61 -17.59 13.15 21.58
N THR A 62 -18.12 12.67 20.45
CA THR A 62 -18.99 11.48 20.37
C THR A 62 -18.18 10.19 20.23
N ALA A 63 -16.87 10.29 20.00
CA ALA A 63 -15.91 9.21 20.12
C ALA A 63 -14.67 9.69 20.90
N ALA A 64 -13.89 8.75 21.44
CA ALA A 64 -12.61 9.03 22.08
C ALA A 64 -11.62 7.89 21.79
N LEU A 65 -10.34 8.24 21.66
CA LEU A 65 -9.26 7.26 21.56
C LEU A 65 -8.53 7.17 22.90
N ALA A 66 -8.51 5.97 23.48
CA ALA A 66 -7.74 5.69 24.68
C ALA A 66 -6.27 5.40 24.31
N PHE A 67 -5.34 6.10 24.94
CA PHE A 67 -3.91 5.80 24.87
C PHE A 67 -3.55 4.81 25.98
N GLY A 68 -2.93 3.68 25.65
CA GLY A 68 -2.63 2.66 26.66
C GLY A 68 -1.48 1.71 26.34
N GLY A 69 -0.65 1.48 27.36
CA GLY A 69 0.41 0.47 27.34
C GLY A 69 1.41 0.66 26.20
N ARG A 70 1.99 -0.45 25.73
CA ARG A 70 2.97 -0.46 24.63
C ARG A 70 2.34 -0.24 23.25
N SER A 71 1.02 -0.35 23.16
CA SER A 71 0.27 -0.27 21.89
C SER A 71 -0.26 1.14 21.62
N GLY A 72 -0.10 2.08 22.57
CA GLY A 72 -0.57 3.46 22.45
C GLY A 72 -2.04 3.52 22.06
N TYR A 73 -2.35 4.13 20.92
CA TYR A 73 -3.74 4.24 20.42
C TYR A 73 -4.22 3.01 19.62
N LEU A 74 -3.36 2.03 19.30
CA LEU A 74 -3.69 0.95 18.36
C LEU A 74 -5.03 0.28 18.67
N ARG A 75 -5.22 -0.15 19.92
CA ARG A 75 -6.43 -0.89 20.31
C ARG A 75 -7.70 -0.05 20.16
N SER A 76 -7.69 1.20 20.62
CA SER A 76 -8.85 2.07 20.54
C SER A 76 -9.14 2.51 19.11
N VAL A 77 -8.11 2.61 18.25
CA VAL A 77 -8.28 2.88 16.81
C VAL A 77 -8.90 1.69 16.10
N LEU A 78 -8.42 0.46 16.34
CA LEU A 78 -9.00 -0.75 15.74
C LEU A 78 -10.49 -0.88 16.14
N GLU A 79 -10.82 -0.63 17.41
CA GLU A 79 -12.20 -0.66 17.90
C GLU A 79 -13.06 0.45 17.27
N ALA A 80 -12.57 1.69 17.23
CA ALA A 80 -13.32 2.82 16.70
C ALA A 80 -13.57 2.75 15.18
N LEU A 81 -12.68 2.08 14.45
CA LEU A 81 -12.78 1.85 13.01
C LEU A 81 -13.32 0.47 12.65
N GLU A 82 -13.69 -0.34 13.64
CA GLU A 82 -14.22 -1.70 13.47
C GLU A 82 -13.29 -2.60 12.61
N VAL A 83 -11.98 -2.42 12.76
CA VAL A 83 -10.96 -3.24 12.08
C VAL A 83 -10.69 -4.49 12.94
N PRO A 84 -10.95 -5.71 12.41
CA PRO A 84 -10.75 -6.93 13.19
C PRO A 84 -9.27 -7.13 13.54
N ALA A 85 -8.96 -7.41 14.82
CA ALA A 85 -7.59 -7.63 15.25
C ALA A 85 -6.99 -8.92 14.64
N GLU A 86 -7.85 -9.90 14.34
CA GLU A 86 -7.53 -11.15 13.67
C GLU A 86 -7.16 -11.01 12.19
N SER A 87 -7.42 -9.84 11.57
CA SER A 87 -6.93 -9.52 10.21
C SER A 87 -5.42 -9.33 10.14
N GLN A 88 -4.73 -9.36 11.29
CA GLN A 88 -3.32 -9.04 11.40
C GLN A 88 -2.44 -9.86 10.45
N VAL A 89 -1.54 -9.15 9.78
CA VAL A 89 -0.42 -9.73 9.06
C VAL A 89 0.88 -9.01 9.44
N LEU A 90 2.00 -9.74 9.52
CA LEU A 90 3.31 -9.21 9.87
C LEU A 90 4.18 -9.03 8.62
N VAL A 91 4.81 -7.86 8.51
CA VAL A 91 5.73 -7.46 7.44
C VAL A 91 7.09 -7.21 8.06
N PHE A 92 8.06 -8.05 7.69
CA PHE A 92 9.42 -8.01 8.24
C PHE A 92 10.37 -7.15 7.40
N SER A 93 9.95 -6.72 6.20
CA SER A 93 10.77 -5.87 5.34
C SER A 93 10.74 -4.41 5.80
N PRO A 94 11.92 -3.76 5.99
CA PRO A 94 11.99 -2.35 6.37
C PRO A 94 11.78 -1.48 5.12
N THR A 95 10.53 -1.43 4.64
CA THR A 95 10.17 -0.84 3.33
C THR A 95 9.02 0.15 3.49
N SER A 96 9.17 1.06 4.44
CA SER A 96 8.21 2.11 4.80
C SER A 96 8.96 3.35 5.27
N PHE A 97 8.27 4.49 5.44
CA PHE A 97 8.94 5.66 6.02
C PHE A 97 9.29 5.48 7.52
N GLN A 98 8.84 4.39 8.15
CA GLN A 98 9.19 3.99 9.51
C GLN A 98 10.21 2.82 9.53
N GLU A 99 11.02 2.68 8.48
CA GLU A 99 12.01 1.60 8.33
C GLU A 99 12.97 1.44 9.52
N ASP A 100 13.36 2.54 10.17
CA ASP A 100 14.23 2.54 11.35
C ASP A 100 13.68 1.76 12.55
N TYR A 101 12.36 1.52 12.58
CA TYR A 101 11.69 0.75 13.63
C TYR A 101 11.45 -0.71 13.24
N ILE A 102 11.70 -1.09 11.98
CA ILE A 102 11.31 -2.40 11.44
C ILE A 102 12.54 -3.28 11.30
N ASP A 103 12.54 -4.39 12.02
CA ASP A 103 13.53 -5.45 11.89
C ASP A 103 12.89 -6.83 12.08
N PHE A 104 13.72 -7.88 12.06
CA PHE A 104 13.22 -9.25 12.18
C PHE A 104 12.53 -9.53 13.51
N ASP A 105 13.00 -8.93 14.61
CA ASP A 105 12.45 -9.08 15.95
C ASP A 105 11.33 -8.05 16.23
N ASN A 106 11.21 -7.01 15.39
CA ASN A 106 10.23 -5.95 15.44
C ASN A 106 9.52 -5.69 14.09
N PRO A 107 8.73 -6.65 13.57
CA PRO A 107 8.03 -6.46 12.31
C PRO A 107 6.92 -5.41 12.41
N ARG A 108 6.57 -4.82 11.27
CA ARG A 108 5.36 -4.01 11.14
C ARG A 108 4.13 -4.91 11.11
N ALA A 109 3.14 -4.61 11.94
CA ALA A 109 1.83 -5.24 11.85
C ALA A 109 0.92 -4.41 10.94
N VAL A 110 0.23 -5.08 10.02
CA VAL A 110 -0.84 -4.50 9.21
C VAL A 110 -2.16 -5.15 9.61
N PHE A 111 -3.15 -4.34 9.91
CA PHE A 111 -4.54 -4.75 10.16
C PHE A 111 -5.41 -4.16 9.08
N PHE A 112 -6.48 -4.85 8.68
CA PHE A 112 -7.32 -4.36 7.59
C PHE A 112 -8.78 -4.80 7.70
N ARG A 113 -9.64 -3.97 7.11
CA ARG A 113 -10.96 -4.33 6.60
C ARG A 113 -11.06 -3.78 5.16
N ASP A 114 -12.19 -3.98 4.50
CA ASP A 114 -12.33 -3.75 3.04
C ASP A 114 -11.92 -2.36 2.55
N ASP A 115 -12.12 -1.32 3.35
CA ASP A 115 -11.93 0.10 3.02
C ASP A 115 -10.85 0.80 3.87
N VAL A 116 -10.26 0.13 4.86
CA VAL A 116 -9.24 0.70 5.76
C VAL A 116 -8.14 -0.32 6.02
N ALA A 117 -6.89 0.09 5.81
CA ALA A 117 -5.71 -0.62 6.29
C ALA A 117 -4.95 0.25 7.29
N LEU A 118 -4.41 -0.38 8.34
CA LEU A 118 -3.69 0.27 9.43
C LEU A 118 -2.33 -0.40 9.62
N GLY A 119 -1.25 0.37 9.54
CA GLY A 119 0.12 -0.05 9.82
C GLY A 119 0.57 0.42 11.20
N TRP A 120 1.14 -0.49 11.99
CA TRP A 120 1.69 -0.21 13.31
C TRP A 120 3.03 -0.92 13.52
N VAL A 121 4.01 -0.20 14.05
CA VAL A 121 5.30 -0.74 14.46
C VAL A 121 5.49 -0.41 15.95
N ARG A 122 5.97 -1.36 16.76
CA ARG A 122 6.18 -1.09 18.19
C ARG A 122 7.23 0.00 18.36
N GLY A 123 6.90 1.00 19.16
CA GLY A 123 7.81 2.10 19.52
C GLY A 123 7.92 3.20 18.46
N ALA A 124 7.23 3.06 17.33
CA ALA A 124 7.19 4.07 16.28
C ALA A 124 6.33 5.27 16.68
N ASP A 125 6.64 6.42 16.08
CA ASP A 125 6.00 7.69 16.42
C ASP A 125 4.57 7.83 15.87
N VAL A 126 4.17 7.00 14.91
CA VAL A 126 2.86 7.10 14.28
C VAL A 126 2.23 5.73 13.96
N ILE A 127 0.90 5.72 13.94
CA ILE A 127 0.12 4.71 13.22
C ILE A 127 -0.12 5.25 11.81
N GLU A 128 0.14 4.43 10.79
CA GLU A 128 -0.16 4.73 9.39
C GLU A 128 -1.54 4.17 9.02
N LEU A 129 -2.31 4.90 8.22
CA LEU A 129 -3.58 4.40 7.72
C LEU A 129 -3.74 4.70 6.23
N ALA A 130 -4.36 3.78 5.51
CA ALA A 130 -4.85 3.96 4.16
C ALA A 130 -6.36 3.74 4.16
N ALA A 131 -7.12 4.74 3.70
CA ALA A 131 -8.57 4.69 3.65
C ALA A 131 -9.06 4.84 2.22
N GLN A 132 -10.05 4.05 1.83
CA GLN A 132 -10.72 4.19 0.54
C GLN A 132 -11.75 5.31 0.63
N ASP A 133 -11.50 6.38 -0.11
CA ASP A 133 -12.43 7.47 -0.32
C ASP A 133 -13.35 7.19 -1.50
N ARG A 134 -14.64 7.55 -1.35
CA ARG A 134 -15.66 7.28 -2.36
C ARG A 134 -15.41 7.94 -3.71
N ARG A 135 -14.62 9.02 -3.76
CA ARG A 135 -14.32 9.77 -4.99
C ARG A 135 -12.83 9.85 -5.29
N GLN A 136 -12.02 10.04 -4.25
CA GLN A 136 -10.60 10.36 -4.39
C GLN A 136 -9.70 9.11 -4.49
N GLY A 137 -10.24 7.91 -4.28
CA GLY A 137 -9.43 6.68 -4.21
C GLY A 137 -8.78 6.54 -2.83
N THR A 138 -7.57 6.00 -2.76
CA THR A 138 -6.92 5.79 -1.45
C THR A 138 -6.31 7.08 -0.89
N ILE A 139 -6.65 7.43 0.35
CA ILE A 139 -6.07 8.55 1.09
C ILE A 139 -5.25 8.01 2.26
N PHE A 140 -4.06 8.58 2.45
CA PHE A 140 -3.10 8.16 3.48
C PHE A 140 -3.10 9.13 4.65
N TYR A 141 -3.13 8.57 5.86
CA TYR A 141 -3.16 9.29 7.11
C TYR A 141 -2.08 8.79 8.06
N SER A 142 -1.76 9.64 9.04
CA SER A 142 -1.03 9.23 10.24
C SER A 142 -1.75 9.68 11.49
N LEU A 143 -1.67 8.89 12.55
CA LEU A 143 -2.00 9.30 13.91
C LEU A 143 -0.73 9.26 14.78
N GLU A 144 -0.39 10.38 15.42
CA GLU A 144 0.74 10.45 16.37
C GLU A 144 0.52 9.50 17.56
N GLN A 145 1.56 8.74 17.92
CA GLN A 145 1.60 7.83 19.07
C GLN A 145 2.07 8.51 20.35
N THR A 146 1.63 9.75 20.56
CA THR A 146 1.86 10.52 21.79
C THR A 146 0.53 10.79 22.49
N PRO A 147 0.43 10.69 23.82
CA PRO A 147 -0.79 11.02 24.53
C PRO A 147 -1.23 12.46 24.25
N SER A 148 -2.45 12.62 23.75
CA SER A 148 -3.06 13.90 23.43
C SER A 148 -4.49 13.95 23.95
N ALA A 149 -4.93 15.15 24.36
CA ALA A 149 -6.33 15.41 24.68
C ALA A 149 -7.23 15.44 23.42
N ALA A 150 -6.64 15.67 22.25
CA ALA A 150 -7.33 15.72 20.96
C ALA A 150 -6.50 14.98 19.89
N PRO A 151 -6.40 13.64 19.96
CA PRO A 151 -5.75 12.85 18.92
C PRO A 151 -6.52 13.03 17.60
N ARG A 152 -5.78 13.23 16.50
CA ARG A 152 -6.37 13.48 15.19
C ARG A 152 -5.58 12.79 14.09
N PHE A 153 -6.29 12.16 13.18
CA PHE A 153 -5.71 11.59 11.96
C PHE A 153 -5.40 12.73 10.99
N ARG A 154 -4.14 12.81 10.53
CA ARG A 154 -3.69 13.84 9.60
C ARG A 154 -3.29 13.21 8.28
N ARG A 155 -3.79 13.77 7.18
CA ARG A 155 -3.43 13.37 5.83
C ARG A 155 -1.92 13.53 5.58
N ARG A 156 -1.31 12.59 4.88
CA ARG A 156 0.13 12.56 4.57
C ARG A 156 0.39 12.39 3.08
N GLU A 157 0.83 13.45 2.44
CA GLU A 157 1.19 13.44 1.02
C GLU A 157 2.50 12.70 0.74
N THR A 158 3.42 12.62 1.71
CA THR A 158 4.70 11.90 1.57
C THR A 158 4.50 10.44 1.19
N CYS A 159 3.42 9.80 1.64
CA CYS A 159 3.08 8.42 1.29
C CYS A 159 2.92 8.23 -0.23
N LEU A 160 2.52 9.27 -0.95
CA LEU A 160 2.28 9.22 -2.39
C LEU A 160 3.56 9.15 -3.20
N ALA A 161 4.72 9.45 -2.61
CA ALA A 161 6.01 9.20 -3.24
C ALA A 161 6.18 7.72 -3.63
N CYS A 162 5.57 6.81 -2.86
CA CYS A 162 5.55 5.37 -3.16
C CYS A 162 4.18 4.92 -3.67
N HIS A 163 3.09 5.43 -3.10
CA HIS A 163 1.74 4.94 -3.32
C HIS A 163 0.97 5.59 -4.49
N LEU A 164 1.59 6.52 -5.22
CA LEU A 164 1.12 7.01 -6.50
C LEU A 164 2.17 6.71 -7.56
N SER A 165 2.09 5.52 -8.14
CA SER A 165 3.10 5.00 -9.05
C SER A 165 2.47 4.29 -10.25
N TRP A 166 3.31 3.84 -11.19
CA TRP A 166 2.85 3.00 -12.28
C TRP A 166 2.36 1.62 -11.82
N ASP A 167 2.81 1.17 -10.65
CA ASP A 167 2.38 -0.10 -10.05
C ASP A 167 0.99 0.01 -9.43
N THR A 168 0.58 1.21 -9.02
CA THR A 168 -0.81 1.52 -8.61
C THR A 168 -1.66 2.04 -9.78
N LEU A 169 -1.23 1.81 -11.02
CA LEU A 169 -1.92 2.25 -12.24
C LEU A 169 -2.16 3.77 -12.30
N GLY A 170 -1.26 4.57 -11.74
CA GLY A 170 -1.33 6.04 -11.82
C GLY A 170 -2.41 6.68 -10.95
N VAL A 171 -2.99 5.92 -10.00
CA VAL A 171 -3.90 6.45 -8.97
C VAL A 171 -3.34 6.13 -7.57
N PRO A 172 -3.62 6.96 -6.55
CA PRO A 172 -3.22 6.66 -5.18
C PRO A 172 -3.81 5.31 -4.72
N GLY A 173 -2.97 4.40 -4.24
CA GLY A 173 -3.42 3.06 -3.90
C GLY A 173 -2.45 2.23 -3.06
N PRO A 174 -2.95 1.15 -2.42
CA PRO A 174 -2.09 0.17 -1.79
C PRO A 174 -1.29 -0.60 -2.86
N GLN A 175 -0.14 -1.11 -2.44
CA GLN A 175 0.72 -1.96 -3.27
C GLN A 175 1.22 -3.13 -2.44
N VAL A 176 1.32 -4.30 -3.07
CA VAL A 176 1.95 -5.48 -2.48
C VAL A 176 3.28 -5.65 -3.19
N LEU A 177 4.35 -5.75 -2.41
CA LEU A 177 5.70 -5.90 -2.93
C LEU A 177 6.27 -7.26 -2.54
N SER A 178 6.97 -7.88 -3.49
CA SER A 178 7.94 -8.93 -3.23
C SER A 178 9.28 -8.25 -2.96
N MET A 179 9.89 -8.51 -1.81
CA MET A 179 11.08 -7.81 -1.34
C MET A 179 12.22 -8.79 -1.06
N PHE A 180 13.41 -8.45 -1.52
CA PHE A 180 14.63 -9.18 -1.17
C PHE A 180 15.10 -8.81 0.24
N PRO A 181 15.83 -9.71 0.93
CA PRO A 181 16.44 -9.38 2.22
C PRO A 181 17.33 -8.15 2.11
N MET A 182 17.19 -7.24 3.07
CA MET A 182 18.02 -6.05 3.12
C MET A 182 19.43 -6.39 3.63
N PRO A 183 20.50 -5.92 2.98
CA PRO A 183 21.84 -5.98 3.53
C PRO A 183 21.95 -5.13 4.80
N ALA A 184 22.94 -5.39 5.65
CA ALA A 184 23.23 -4.57 6.83
C ALA A 184 23.88 -3.20 6.49
N ASP A 185 24.10 -2.90 5.21
CA ASP A 185 24.63 -1.61 4.76
C ASP A 185 23.54 -0.53 4.90
N PRO A 186 23.78 0.53 5.69
CA PRO A 186 22.79 1.61 5.88
C PRO A 186 22.51 2.41 4.61
N ASN A 187 23.31 2.26 3.55
CA ASN A 187 23.05 2.89 2.25
C ASN A 187 22.42 1.92 1.24
N ALA A 188 22.11 0.68 1.65
CA ALA A 188 21.43 -0.26 0.78
C ALA A 188 20.01 0.24 0.48
N TYR A 189 19.60 0.13 -0.77
CA TYR A 189 18.23 0.41 -1.16
C TYR A 189 17.38 -0.85 -1.09
N ALA A 190 16.14 -0.67 -0.63
CA ALA A 190 15.08 -1.64 -0.78
C ALA A 190 15.00 -2.13 -2.24
N SER A 191 15.20 -3.43 -2.43
CA SER A 191 15.14 -4.08 -3.75
C SER A 191 14.01 -5.10 -3.77
N GLY A 192 13.22 -5.07 -4.83
CA GLY A 192 12.04 -5.89 -4.98
C GLY A 192 11.22 -5.50 -6.20
N HIS A 193 10.02 -6.05 -6.31
CA HIS A 193 9.07 -5.77 -7.38
C HIS A 193 7.64 -5.81 -6.90
N ALA A 194 6.78 -5.01 -7.52
CA ALA A 194 5.34 -5.09 -7.30
C ALA A 194 4.80 -6.45 -7.73
N THR A 195 3.89 -6.99 -6.94
CA THR A 195 3.23 -8.27 -7.20
C THR A 195 1.73 -8.15 -7.01
N ASP A 196 0.98 -8.98 -7.73
CA ASP A 196 -0.47 -9.07 -7.61
C ASP A 196 -0.93 -10.51 -7.83
N HIS A 197 -2.25 -10.71 -7.91
CA HIS A 197 -2.87 -12.02 -8.12
C HIS A 197 -2.48 -12.69 -9.46
N ARG A 198 -1.86 -11.96 -10.40
CA ARG A 198 -1.41 -12.46 -11.71
C ARG A 198 0.06 -12.91 -11.68
N SER A 199 0.85 -12.47 -10.70
CA SER A 199 2.24 -12.94 -10.53
C SER A 199 2.26 -14.44 -10.23
N ARG A 200 3.22 -15.19 -10.75
CA ARG A 200 3.36 -16.63 -10.41
C ARG A 200 3.68 -16.76 -8.92
N LEU A 201 3.28 -17.85 -8.29
CA LEU A 201 3.44 -18.02 -6.83
C LEU A 201 4.92 -17.95 -6.42
N GLU A 202 5.79 -18.57 -7.22
CA GLU A 202 7.25 -18.56 -7.09
C GLU A 202 7.90 -17.20 -7.37
N ASP A 203 7.14 -16.16 -7.69
CA ASP A 203 7.64 -14.78 -7.83
C ASP A 203 7.14 -13.88 -6.68
N ARG A 204 6.35 -14.41 -5.74
CA ARG A 204 5.74 -13.65 -4.62
C ARG A 204 6.53 -13.82 -3.32
N TRP A 205 7.82 -13.55 -3.36
CA TRP A 205 8.68 -13.60 -2.17
C TRP A 205 8.60 -12.29 -1.40
N GLY A 206 7.89 -12.24 -0.31
CA GLY A 206 7.97 -11.11 0.62
C GLY A 206 8.06 -11.70 2.01
N GLY A 207 8.83 -11.07 2.91
CA GLY A 207 8.97 -11.47 4.31
C GLY A 207 7.65 -11.39 5.08
N TRP A 208 6.71 -12.24 4.70
CA TRP A 208 5.40 -12.48 5.27
C TRP A 208 5.48 -13.85 5.91
N TYR A 209 5.20 -13.93 7.21
CA TYR A 209 5.06 -15.22 7.87
C TYR A 209 3.70 -15.81 7.52
N VAL A 210 3.65 -16.77 6.60
CA VAL A 210 2.43 -17.50 6.25
C VAL A 210 2.33 -18.71 7.17
N THR A 211 1.44 -18.68 8.16
CA THR A 211 1.08 -19.89 8.90
C THR A 211 0.18 -20.77 8.04
N GLY A 212 0.66 -21.95 7.64
CA GLY A 212 -0.16 -22.95 6.96
C GLY A 212 0.68 -23.99 6.21
N SER A 213 0.15 -25.19 6.04
CA SER A 213 0.68 -26.14 5.06
C SER A 213 0.29 -25.63 3.68
N HIS A 214 1.20 -24.94 2.99
CA HIS A 214 1.09 -24.72 1.56
C HIS A 214 0.93 -26.11 0.92
N GLY A 215 -0.29 -26.44 0.47
CA GLY A 215 -0.55 -27.69 -0.24
C GLY A 215 0.43 -27.79 -1.41
N GLY A 216 1.09 -28.94 -1.55
CA GLY A 216 2.08 -29.16 -2.58
C GLY A 216 1.52 -28.80 -3.96
N VAL A 217 2.29 -28.00 -4.70
CA VAL A 217 2.08 -27.76 -6.14
C VAL A 217 2.33 -29.01 -6.95
#